data_AF-A0A7G8IMR6-F1
#
_entry.id   AF-A0A7G8IMR6-F1
#
_cell.length_a   1.000
_cell.length_b   1.000
_cell.length_c   1.000
_cell.angle_alpha   90.00
_cell.angle_beta   90.00
_cell.angle_gamma   90.00
#
_symmetry.space_group_name_H-M   'P 1'
#
loop_
_entity.id
_entity.type
_entity.pdbx_description
1 polymer ?
#
loop_
_entity_poly.entity_id
_entity_poly.type
_entity_poly.pdbx_seq_one_letter_code
_entity_poly.pdbx_strand_id
1 'polypeptide(L)'
;MHSTWTEQWWPVAYLRDLQRHRPNRFTLLERDLVLWWDAQASDWRAFEDVCPHRLVPLSEGRINAAGQLECPYHGWSFDGEGHCSRIPQMQESCSPGGRRASCRTLPTASAQGLLFVWSGDPDGARVEDLPLVPLLQEQGEGWADGWIVQDTFRDLPMDALTLLENVLDVSHVPFTHHQTVGRRENAAPVEAVISSESWRGFEALWEEGPRRGKLGSQLTQFRAPQLMWHDLNAKGFARILTVVYAVPIRRGECRLFARFPFQFSSLLPRILIGLRPRWLQHIGNHKVLEDDQVFLHWQERVLEAAGGSSEAQRAFYLPTASDRYVAALHRWVNTHGGEPFAGQALPPRQAVESLMDRYHSHTVHCRSCSTALIWVRRLQPWCWGLLWISAVLVGLGQLGWLSYLGLGLALIAWVMEQRFKRWERGLTLGDGQAPRNHGG
;
A
#
# COMPACT_ATOMS: atom_id res chain seq x y z
N MET A 1 -4.80 16.18 16.86
CA MET A 1 -4.15 14.87 16.63
C MET A 1 -3.25 14.58 17.82
N HIS A 2 -3.20 13.33 18.31
CA HIS A 2 -2.36 12.95 19.44
C HIS A 2 -0.88 12.79 19.01
N SER A 3 0.08 13.13 19.88
CA SER A 3 1.52 13.16 19.54
C SER A 3 2.06 11.81 19.05
N THR A 4 1.50 10.71 19.56
CA THR A 4 1.78 9.34 19.10
C THR A 4 1.60 9.16 17.59
N TRP A 5 0.79 10.00 16.92
CA TRP A 5 0.60 9.98 15.47
C TRP A 5 1.40 11.05 14.74
N THR A 6 1.72 12.18 15.38
CA THR A 6 2.36 13.34 14.71
C THR A 6 3.85 13.45 14.92
N GLU A 7 4.45 12.64 15.79
CA GLU A 7 5.91 12.58 16.04
C GLU A 7 6.44 11.19 15.69
N GLN A 8 6.29 10.82 14.42
CA GLN A 8 6.62 9.49 13.92
C GLN A 8 7.25 9.52 12.53
N TRP A 9 8.05 8.49 12.25
CA TRP A 9 8.50 8.13 10.92
C TRP A 9 7.44 7.35 10.16
N TRP A 10 6.91 7.91 9.08
CA TRP A 10 5.86 7.27 8.27
C TRP A 10 6.41 6.79 6.94
N PRO A 11 6.20 5.52 6.53
CA PRO A 11 6.48 5.11 5.17
C PRO A 11 5.49 5.82 4.23
N VAL A 12 6.02 6.49 3.22
CA VAL A 12 5.22 7.28 2.26
C VAL A 12 5.22 6.68 0.85
N ALA A 13 6.25 5.87 0.53
CA ALA A 13 6.37 5.20 -0.76
C ALA A 13 7.34 4.01 -0.72
N TYR A 14 7.18 3.08 -1.66
CA TYR A 14 8.26 2.17 -2.03
C TYR A 14 9.24 2.87 -2.96
N LEU A 15 10.55 2.77 -2.68
CA LEU A 15 11.60 3.45 -3.44
C LEU A 15 11.57 3.11 -4.95
N ARG A 16 11.21 1.86 -5.28
CA ARG A 16 11.12 1.36 -6.67
C ARG A 16 9.95 1.94 -7.48
N ASP A 17 8.96 2.50 -6.80
CA ASP A 17 7.77 3.08 -7.43
C ASP A 17 7.87 4.61 -7.54
N LEU A 18 8.83 5.24 -6.83
CA LEU A 18 9.16 6.66 -6.99
C LEU A 18 9.92 6.94 -8.29
N GLN A 19 9.68 8.13 -8.85
CA GLN A 19 10.31 8.58 -10.09
C GLN A 19 11.40 9.60 -9.77
N ARG A 20 12.65 9.31 -10.11
CA ARG A 20 13.79 10.21 -9.80
C ARG A 20 13.82 11.47 -10.68
N HIS A 21 13.27 11.41 -11.89
CA HIS A 21 13.31 12.50 -12.86
C HIS A 21 12.15 13.49 -12.75
N ARG A 22 11.24 13.30 -11.80
CA ARG A 22 10.13 14.23 -11.54
C ARG A 22 9.71 14.19 -10.07
N PRO A 23 9.06 15.24 -9.56
CA PRO A 23 8.46 15.22 -8.24
C PRO A 23 7.35 14.16 -8.15
N ASN A 24 7.14 13.63 -6.95
CA ASN A 24 6.09 12.66 -6.61
C ASN A 24 5.24 13.27 -5.49
N ARG A 25 3.95 12.96 -5.43
CA ARG A 25 3.05 13.48 -4.40
C ARG A 25 2.60 12.41 -3.42
N PHE A 26 2.43 12.80 -2.16
CA PHE A 26 1.77 12.00 -1.13
C PHE A 26 1.08 12.93 -0.13
N THR A 27 0.02 12.46 0.52
CA THR A 27 -0.61 13.19 1.62
C THR A 27 -0.45 12.35 2.88
N LEU A 28 0.08 12.97 3.94
CA LEU A 28 0.30 12.35 5.24
C LEU A 28 -0.35 13.21 6.31
N LEU A 29 -1.28 12.67 7.09
CA LEU A 29 -1.95 13.40 8.17
C LEU A 29 -2.53 14.76 7.71
N GLU A 30 -3.26 14.75 6.60
CA GLU A 30 -3.84 15.93 5.92
C GLU A 30 -2.81 16.94 5.36
N ARG A 31 -1.52 16.62 5.43
CA ARG A 31 -0.43 17.45 4.89
C ARG A 31 -0.02 16.93 3.52
N ASP A 32 -0.18 17.75 2.49
CA ASP A 32 0.32 17.45 1.15
C ASP A 32 1.84 17.60 1.10
N LEU A 33 2.52 16.58 0.57
CA LEU A 33 3.96 16.46 0.50
C LEU A 33 4.43 16.29 -0.95
N VAL A 34 5.54 16.95 -1.27
CA VAL A 34 6.31 16.70 -2.48
C VAL A 34 7.55 15.88 -2.13
N LEU A 35 7.67 14.70 -2.73
CA LEU A 35 8.80 13.79 -2.62
C LEU A 35 9.62 13.86 -3.91
N TRP A 36 10.90 14.21 -3.80
CA TRP A 36 11.73 14.44 -4.98
C TRP A 36 13.16 13.96 -4.76
N TRP A 37 13.83 13.61 -5.87
CA TRP A 37 15.21 13.14 -5.84
C TRP A 37 16.16 14.31 -5.96
N ASP A 38 16.92 14.56 -4.90
CA ASP A 38 18.01 15.54 -4.88
C ASP A 38 19.26 14.89 -5.48
N ALA A 39 19.58 15.27 -6.72
CA ALA A 39 20.71 14.69 -7.44
C ALA A 39 22.06 15.07 -6.81
N GLN A 40 22.14 16.17 -6.07
CA GLN A 40 23.38 16.64 -5.44
C GLN A 40 23.67 15.81 -4.18
N ALA A 41 22.65 15.62 -3.34
CA ALA A 41 22.76 14.76 -2.15
C ALA A 41 22.71 13.26 -2.48
N SER A 42 22.26 12.88 -3.68
CA SER A 42 21.93 11.51 -4.05
C SER A 42 20.96 10.85 -3.05
N ASP A 43 19.94 11.62 -2.64
CA ASP A 43 18.96 11.18 -1.65
C ASP A 43 17.56 11.75 -1.95
N TRP A 44 16.54 11.14 -1.34
CA TRP A 44 15.16 11.61 -1.41
C TRP A 44 14.92 12.73 -0.41
N ARG A 45 14.23 13.79 -0.85
CA ARG A 45 13.81 14.93 -0.02
C ARG A 45 12.29 15.01 0.01
N ALA A 46 11.76 15.53 1.12
CA ALA A 46 10.33 15.75 1.29
C ALA A 46 10.07 17.18 1.77
N PHE A 47 9.26 17.94 1.02
CA PHE A 47 8.78 19.27 1.44
C PHE A 47 7.27 19.25 1.61
N GLU A 48 6.72 20.26 2.29
CA GLU A 48 5.33 20.62 2.06
C GLU A 48 5.12 20.95 0.60
N ASP A 49 4.02 20.45 0.04
CA ASP A 49 3.69 20.61 -1.38
C ASP A 49 3.10 21.99 -1.68
N VAL A 50 3.83 23.04 -1.33
CA VAL A 50 3.38 24.42 -1.46
C VAL A 50 4.56 25.34 -1.74
N CYS A 51 4.53 26.00 -2.89
CA CYS A 51 5.56 26.98 -3.24
C CYS A 51 5.40 28.25 -2.38
N PRO A 52 6.45 28.73 -1.68
CA PRO A 52 6.34 29.90 -0.80
C PRO A 52 6.04 31.22 -1.55
N HIS A 53 6.21 31.24 -2.88
CA HIS A 53 5.94 32.42 -3.69
C HIS A 53 4.43 32.71 -3.85
N ARG A 54 3.66 31.75 -4.38
CA ARG A 54 2.21 31.90 -4.66
C ARG A 54 1.39 30.63 -4.40
N LEU A 55 1.88 29.78 -3.52
CA LEU A 55 1.13 28.66 -2.93
C LEU A 55 0.64 27.57 -3.91
N VAL A 56 1.22 27.50 -5.11
CA VAL A 56 0.96 26.39 -6.05
C VAL A 56 1.69 25.11 -5.60
N PRO A 57 1.17 23.92 -5.92
CA PRO A 57 1.84 22.67 -5.60
C PRO A 57 3.18 22.55 -6.34
N LEU A 58 4.22 22.18 -5.59
CA LEU A 58 5.56 21.92 -6.13
C LEU A 58 5.65 20.55 -6.80
N SER A 59 4.77 19.63 -6.45
CA SER A 59 4.67 18.28 -7.03
C SER A 59 4.26 18.29 -8.50
N GLU A 60 3.61 19.36 -8.97
CA GLU A 60 3.33 19.63 -10.39
C GLU A 60 4.54 20.22 -11.14
N GLY A 61 5.66 20.41 -10.44
CA GLY A 61 6.92 20.94 -10.96
C GLY A 61 7.78 19.91 -11.69
N ARG A 62 9.07 20.21 -11.76
CA ARG A 62 10.08 19.34 -12.39
C ARG A 62 11.39 19.35 -11.63
N ILE A 63 12.23 18.36 -11.90
CA ILE A 63 13.64 18.41 -11.54
C ILE A 63 14.37 19.12 -12.68
N ASN A 64 15.00 20.25 -12.40
CA ASN A 64 15.71 21.03 -13.42
C ASN A 64 17.07 20.41 -13.77
N ALA A 65 17.77 21.00 -14.74
CA ALA A 65 19.07 20.50 -15.21
C ALA A 65 20.17 20.52 -14.12
N ALA A 66 20.02 21.34 -13.07
CA ALA A 66 20.92 21.40 -11.92
C ALA A 66 20.56 20.38 -10.82
N GLY A 67 19.55 19.55 -11.05
CA GLY A 67 19.09 18.54 -10.10
C GLY A 67 18.25 19.09 -8.94
N GLN A 68 17.71 20.30 -9.08
CA GLN A 68 16.91 20.99 -8.04
C GLN A 68 15.42 20.91 -8.35
N LEU A 69 14.59 21.03 -7.31
CA LEU A 69 13.14 21.13 -7.44
C LEU A 69 12.76 22.49 -8.00
N GLU A 70 12.08 22.52 -9.14
CA GLU A 70 11.66 23.75 -9.80
C GLU A 70 10.13 23.87 -9.84
N CYS A 71 9.62 24.98 -9.30
CA CYS A 71 8.21 25.31 -9.28
C CYS A 71 7.66 25.53 -10.70
N PRO A 72 6.51 24.92 -11.05
CA PRO A 72 5.97 24.99 -12.40
C PRO A 72 5.45 26.38 -12.79
N TYR A 73 5.19 27.26 -11.81
CA TYR A 73 4.53 28.52 -12.08
C TYR A 73 5.50 29.62 -12.55
N HIS A 74 6.52 29.92 -11.75
CA HIS A 74 7.47 31.01 -12.05
C HIS A 74 8.92 30.54 -12.17
N GLY A 75 9.17 29.22 -12.11
CA GLY A 75 10.50 28.65 -12.26
C GLY A 75 11.44 28.89 -11.08
N TRP A 76 10.89 29.17 -9.88
CA TRP A 76 11.70 29.25 -8.67
C TRP A 76 12.27 27.87 -8.36
N SER A 77 13.59 27.80 -8.15
CA SER A 77 14.29 26.55 -7.83
C SER A 77 14.62 26.48 -6.35
N PHE A 78 14.58 25.27 -5.80
CA PHE A 78 14.87 24.97 -4.40
C PHE A 78 15.89 23.83 -4.28
N ASP A 79 16.87 23.99 -3.40
CA ASP A 79 17.83 22.94 -3.04
C ASP A 79 17.22 21.92 -2.06
N GLY A 80 17.99 20.90 -1.66
CA GLY A 80 17.54 19.82 -0.77
C GLY A 80 17.19 20.27 0.64
N GLU A 81 17.76 21.39 1.07
CA GLU A 81 17.51 22.06 2.36
C GLU A 81 16.31 23.01 2.29
N GLY A 82 15.69 23.15 1.11
CA GLY A 82 14.51 23.97 0.87
C GLY A 82 14.82 25.44 0.64
N HIS A 83 16.08 25.86 0.56
CA HIS A 83 16.43 27.24 0.23
C HIS A 83 16.13 27.53 -1.23
N CYS A 84 15.60 28.72 -1.51
CA CYS A 84 15.46 29.16 -2.89
C CYS A 84 16.84 29.46 -3.47
N SER A 85 17.25 28.63 -4.44
CA SER A 85 18.55 28.75 -5.10
C SER A 85 18.51 29.70 -6.29
N ARG A 86 17.34 29.85 -6.93
CA ARG A 86 17.20 30.63 -8.16
C ARG A 86 15.80 31.19 -8.32
N ILE A 87 15.72 32.49 -8.63
CA ILE A 87 14.51 33.19 -9.06
C ILE A 87 14.77 33.73 -10.47
N PRO A 88 14.16 33.18 -11.53
CA PRO A 88 14.50 33.57 -12.90
C PRO A 88 14.25 35.05 -13.21
N GLN A 89 13.30 35.68 -12.52
CA GLN A 89 12.90 37.08 -12.73
C GLN A 89 13.71 38.07 -11.88
N MET A 90 14.64 37.60 -11.05
CA MET A 90 15.42 38.44 -10.16
C MET A 90 16.64 39.01 -10.89
N GLN A 91 16.97 40.28 -10.61
CA GLN A 91 18.20 40.91 -11.14
C GLN A 91 19.43 40.20 -10.58
N GLU A 92 20.49 40.08 -11.38
CA GLU A 92 21.73 39.37 -11.01
C GLU A 92 22.42 39.95 -9.76
N SER A 93 22.20 41.22 -9.46
CA SER A 93 22.72 41.90 -8.26
C SER A 93 21.99 41.53 -6.97
N CYS A 94 20.86 40.82 -7.05
CA CYS A 94 20.07 40.39 -5.90
C CYS A 94 20.27 38.89 -5.64
N SER A 95 20.25 38.50 -4.36
CA SER A 95 20.21 37.09 -3.96
C SER A 95 18.80 36.68 -3.56
N PRO A 96 18.38 35.43 -3.82
CA PRO A 96 17.14 34.91 -3.27
C PRO A 96 17.37 34.76 -1.77
N GLY A 97 16.79 35.66 -0.98
CA GLY A 97 17.13 35.81 0.43
C GLY A 97 15.95 35.59 1.37
N GLY A 98 16.21 34.86 2.44
CA GLY A 98 15.40 34.88 3.65
C GLY A 98 14.43 33.71 3.81
N ARG A 99 14.02 33.49 5.07
CA ARG A 99 13.14 32.39 5.50
C ARG A 99 11.82 32.32 4.72
N ARG A 100 11.32 33.45 4.21
CA ARG A 100 10.06 33.53 3.44
C ARG A 100 10.19 32.99 2.02
N ALA A 101 11.41 32.85 1.50
CA ALA A 101 11.66 32.26 0.20
C ALA A 101 11.93 30.75 0.27
N SER A 102 12.06 30.17 1.48
CA SER A 102 12.36 28.76 1.65
C SER A 102 11.11 27.89 1.74
N CYS A 103 11.20 26.67 1.22
CA CYS A 103 10.23 25.61 1.43
C CYS A 103 10.35 25.05 2.86
N ARG A 104 9.23 24.57 3.41
CA ARG A 104 9.25 23.82 4.67
C ARG A 104 9.67 22.39 4.39
N THR A 105 10.83 21.99 4.90
CA THR A 105 11.37 20.64 4.74
C THR A 105 10.88 19.69 5.83
N LEU A 106 10.88 18.40 5.52
CA LEU A 106 10.63 17.31 6.46
C LEU A 106 11.79 16.32 6.38
N PRO A 107 12.31 15.82 7.51
CA PRO A 107 13.34 14.79 7.50
C PRO A 107 12.88 13.54 6.76
N THR A 108 13.79 12.95 6.00
CA THR A 108 13.59 11.72 5.22
C THR A 108 14.60 10.66 5.67
N ALA A 109 14.21 9.39 5.53
CA ALA A 109 15.12 8.26 5.71
C ALA A 109 14.67 7.11 4.81
N SER A 110 15.61 6.33 4.29
CA SER A 110 15.32 5.18 3.42
C SER A 110 15.80 3.90 4.09
N ALA A 111 14.93 2.89 4.20
CA ALA A 111 15.28 1.58 4.76
C ALA A 111 14.29 0.50 4.29
N GLN A 112 14.75 -0.73 4.15
CA GLN A 112 13.92 -1.88 3.75
C GLN A 112 13.09 -1.62 2.47
N GLY A 113 13.66 -0.92 1.49
CA GLY A 113 12.99 -0.55 0.24
C GLY A 113 11.87 0.50 0.34
N LEU A 114 11.70 1.14 1.50
CA LEU A 114 10.70 2.18 1.77
C LEU A 114 11.37 3.55 1.96
N LEU A 115 10.67 4.60 1.53
CA LEU A 115 10.97 5.98 1.91
C LEU A 115 10.10 6.36 3.11
N PHE A 116 10.73 6.84 4.17
CA PHE A 116 10.09 7.35 5.37
C PHE A 116 10.19 8.88 5.43
N VAL A 117 9.16 9.50 6.01
CA VAL A 117 9.11 10.94 6.29
C VAL A 117 8.77 11.12 7.77
N TRP A 118 9.52 11.97 8.46
CA TRP A 118 9.24 12.36 9.84
C TRP A 118 8.15 13.45 9.86
N SER A 119 7.12 13.23 10.68
CA SER A 119 5.94 14.10 10.75
C SER A 119 6.04 15.21 11.80
N GLY A 120 6.95 15.09 12.77
CA GLY A 120 7.07 15.97 13.93
C GLY A 120 8.10 17.08 13.78
N ASP A 121 8.62 17.55 14.92
CA ASP A 121 9.75 18.49 14.96
C ASP A 121 11.02 17.83 14.38
N PRO A 122 11.70 18.42 13.38
CA PRO A 122 12.92 17.87 12.81
C PRO A 122 14.00 17.48 13.82
N ASP A 123 14.13 18.18 14.95
CA ASP A 123 15.14 17.87 15.98
C ASP A 123 14.88 16.54 16.71
N GLY A 124 13.64 16.04 16.64
CA GLY A 124 13.23 14.74 17.17
C GLY A 124 13.44 13.56 16.20
N ALA A 125 13.83 13.81 14.94
CA ALA A 125 13.92 12.77 13.92
C ALA A 125 15.19 11.92 14.07
N ARG A 126 15.09 10.82 14.83
CA ARG A 126 16.18 9.83 15.01
C ARG A 126 16.01 8.66 14.06
N VAL A 127 17.01 8.36 13.24
CA VAL A 127 16.93 7.29 12.22
C VAL A 127 16.83 5.90 12.88
N GLU A 128 17.37 5.76 14.08
CA GLU A 128 17.33 4.53 14.87
C GLU A 128 15.91 4.15 15.30
N ASP A 129 14.99 5.14 15.34
CA ASP A 129 13.59 4.96 15.70
C ASP A 129 12.69 4.58 14.51
N LEU A 130 13.28 4.33 13.33
CA LEU A 130 12.52 3.83 12.18
C LEU A 130 11.74 2.56 12.56
N PRO A 131 10.44 2.47 12.22
CA PRO A 131 9.60 1.32 12.53
C PRO A 131 9.90 0.18 11.56
N LEU A 132 11.08 -0.43 11.66
CA LEU A 132 11.50 -1.53 10.78
C LEU A 132 11.04 -2.89 11.31
N VAL A 133 10.92 -3.86 10.41
CA VAL A 133 10.72 -5.27 10.79
C VAL A 133 12.09 -5.91 11.02
N PRO A 134 12.48 -6.28 12.25
CA PRO A 134 13.85 -6.71 12.54
C PRO A 134 14.30 -7.96 11.78
N LEU A 135 13.35 -8.82 11.38
CA LEU A 135 13.59 -10.05 10.62
C LEU A 135 13.95 -9.81 9.15
N LEU A 136 13.76 -8.60 8.62
CA LEU A 136 14.00 -8.27 7.22
C LEU A 136 15.27 -7.44 7.09
N GLN A 137 16.38 -8.09 6.75
CA GLN A 137 17.65 -7.40 6.50
C GLN A 137 17.91 -7.30 4.99
N GLU A 138 18.35 -6.14 4.53
CA GLU A 138 18.68 -5.91 3.12
C GLU A 138 20.05 -6.55 2.79
N GLN A 139 20.16 -7.18 1.61
CA GLN A 139 21.41 -7.72 1.10
C GLN A 139 21.53 -7.41 -0.40
N GLY A 140 22.36 -6.42 -0.74
CA GLY A 140 22.46 -5.91 -2.11
C GLY A 140 21.10 -5.37 -2.59
N GLU A 141 20.65 -5.84 -3.76
CA GLU A 141 19.33 -5.50 -4.30
C GLU A 141 18.17 -6.36 -3.74
N GLY A 142 18.48 -7.30 -2.84
CA GLY A 142 17.52 -8.25 -2.29
C GLY A 142 17.52 -8.30 -0.77
N TRP A 143 17.21 -9.47 -0.23
CA TRP A 143 17.07 -9.69 1.21
C TRP A 143 18.04 -10.77 1.68
N ALA A 144 18.58 -10.58 2.89
CA ALA A 144 19.35 -11.59 3.58
C ALA A 144 18.49 -12.83 3.89
N ASP A 145 19.14 -13.91 4.32
CA ASP A 145 18.50 -15.15 4.82
C ASP A 145 17.54 -15.83 3.82
N GLY A 146 17.63 -15.47 2.54
CA GLY A 146 16.84 -16.06 1.46
C GLY A 146 15.39 -15.61 1.41
N TRP A 147 15.03 -14.50 2.06
CA TRP A 147 13.68 -13.93 2.00
C TRP A 147 13.30 -13.52 0.56
N ILE A 148 12.06 -13.81 0.20
CA ILE A 148 11.39 -13.24 -0.97
C ILE A 148 10.25 -12.39 -0.46
N VAL A 149 10.25 -11.10 -0.81
CA VAL A 149 9.23 -10.18 -0.32
C VAL A 149 8.32 -9.78 -1.47
N GLN A 150 7.06 -10.13 -1.32
CA GLN A 150 5.98 -9.68 -2.18
C GLN A 150 5.32 -8.47 -1.51
N ASP A 151 5.52 -7.30 -2.10
CA ASP A 151 5.01 -6.05 -1.56
C ASP A 151 3.81 -5.55 -2.37
N THR A 152 2.92 -4.78 -1.74
CA THR A 152 1.89 -3.97 -2.41
C THR A 152 1.50 -2.80 -1.52
N PHE A 153 0.89 -1.77 -2.09
CA PHE A 153 0.23 -0.72 -1.32
C PHE A 153 -1.16 -0.47 -1.88
N ARG A 154 -2.03 0.19 -1.12
CA ARG A 154 -3.30 0.71 -1.63
C ARG A 154 -3.80 1.84 -0.72
N ASP A 155 -4.35 2.89 -1.33
CA ASP A 155 -5.17 3.86 -0.59
C ASP A 155 -6.54 3.25 -0.33
N LEU A 156 -6.92 3.24 0.93
CA LEU A 156 -8.13 2.62 1.43
C LEU A 156 -9.05 3.70 2.04
N PRO A 157 -10.34 3.71 1.69
CA PRO A 157 -11.31 4.66 2.20
C PRO A 157 -11.79 4.24 3.60
N MET A 158 -10.86 4.12 4.54
CA MET A 158 -11.11 3.90 5.95
C MET A 158 -9.99 4.52 6.78
N ASP A 159 -10.23 4.78 8.07
CA ASP A 159 -9.20 5.25 8.98
C ASP A 159 -8.12 4.17 9.22
N ALA A 160 -6.87 4.62 9.46
CA ALA A 160 -5.74 3.72 9.71
C ALA A 160 -5.97 2.80 10.92
N LEU A 161 -6.72 3.26 11.91
CA LEU A 161 -7.08 2.47 13.09
C LEU A 161 -8.04 1.33 12.75
N THR A 162 -9.04 1.58 11.90
CA THR A 162 -9.96 0.55 11.40
C THR A 162 -9.21 -0.50 10.58
N LEU A 163 -8.24 -0.08 9.77
CA LEU A 163 -7.36 -1.00 9.07
C LEU A 163 -6.57 -1.88 10.05
N LEU A 164 -5.92 -1.28 11.06
CA LEU A 164 -5.14 -2.00 12.08
C LEU A 164 -5.98 -3.03 12.83
N GLU A 165 -7.19 -2.65 13.25
CA GLU A 165 -8.15 -3.55 13.90
C GLU A 165 -8.39 -4.80 13.03
N ASN A 166 -8.71 -4.59 11.76
CA ASN A 166 -9.00 -5.68 10.82
C ASN A 166 -7.79 -6.58 10.57
N VAL A 167 -6.60 -6.01 10.32
CA VAL A 167 -5.42 -6.84 10.01
C VAL A 167 -4.91 -7.61 11.23
N LEU A 168 -5.18 -7.13 12.45
CA LEU A 168 -4.84 -7.83 13.69
C LEU A 168 -5.78 -9.01 13.98
N ASP A 169 -7.06 -8.89 13.64
CA ASP A 169 -8.03 -9.96 13.80
C ASP A 169 -7.97 -10.98 12.67
N VAL A 170 -7.34 -12.13 12.91
CA VAL A 170 -7.26 -13.21 11.90
C VAL A 170 -8.55 -14.05 11.77
N SER A 171 -9.54 -13.86 12.63
CA SER A 171 -10.75 -14.69 12.67
C SER A 171 -11.68 -14.46 11.49
N HIS A 172 -11.64 -13.27 10.87
CA HIS A 172 -12.45 -12.96 9.69
C HIS A 172 -11.97 -13.68 8.42
N VAL A 173 -10.70 -14.11 8.37
CA VAL A 173 -10.04 -14.59 7.13
C VAL A 173 -10.77 -15.78 6.48
N PRO A 174 -11.20 -16.84 7.21
CA PRO A 174 -11.99 -17.93 6.61
C PRO A 174 -13.30 -17.49 5.95
N PHE A 175 -13.88 -16.37 6.40
CA PHE A 175 -15.19 -15.89 6.01
C PHE A 175 -15.09 -14.83 4.92
N THR A 176 -14.55 -13.64 5.23
CA THR A 176 -14.45 -12.51 4.29
C THR A 176 -13.64 -12.85 3.05
N HIS A 177 -12.59 -13.64 3.24
CA HIS A 177 -11.67 -14.06 2.17
C HIS A 177 -11.97 -15.48 1.65
N HIS A 178 -13.23 -15.91 1.74
CA HIS A 178 -13.64 -17.22 1.24
C HIS A 178 -13.36 -17.35 -0.26
N GLN A 179 -12.79 -18.50 -0.67
CA GLN A 179 -12.39 -18.79 -2.06
C GLN A 179 -11.25 -17.91 -2.61
N THR A 180 -10.68 -17.01 -1.82
CA THR A 180 -9.45 -16.28 -2.15
C THR A 180 -8.27 -16.85 -1.36
N VAL A 181 -8.07 -16.40 -0.13
CA VAL A 181 -7.00 -16.87 0.77
C VAL A 181 -7.52 -17.73 1.93
N GLY A 182 -8.83 -17.69 2.18
CA GLY A 182 -9.53 -18.43 3.24
C GLY A 182 -10.52 -19.48 2.73
N ARG A 183 -10.89 -20.41 3.62
CA ARG A 183 -12.00 -21.35 3.43
C ARG A 183 -12.81 -21.41 4.73
N ARG A 184 -14.14 -21.32 4.66
CA ARG A 184 -15.04 -21.31 5.83
C ARG A 184 -14.84 -22.53 6.72
N GLU A 185 -14.60 -23.70 6.12
CA GLU A 185 -14.30 -24.95 6.80
C GLU A 185 -13.05 -24.91 7.72
N ASN A 186 -12.13 -23.97 7.46
CA ASN A 186 -10.93 -23.79 8.27
C ASN A 186 -11.18 -22.91 9.50
N ALA A 187 -12.38 -22.35 9.68
CA ALA A 187 -12.73 -21.62 10.88
C ALA A 187 -12.54 -22.50 12.12
N ALA A 188 -11.90 -21.93 13.14
CA ALA A 188 -11.56 -22.57 14.39
C ALA A 188 -11.39 -21.49 15.47
N PRO A 189 -11.44 -21.84 16.76
CA PRO A 189 -11.11 -20.90 17.84
C PRO A 189 -9.72 -20.30 17.65
N VAL A 190 -9.62 -18.98 17.81
CA VAL A 190 -8.34 -18.25 17.83
C VAL A 190 -7.98 -17.97 19.28
N GLU A 191 -7.33 -18.94 19.92
CA GLU A 191 -6.91 -18.86 21.33
C GLU A 191 -5.62 -18.04 21.48
N ALA A 192 -5.68 -16.76 21.10
CA ALA A 192 -4.55 -15.85 21.20
C ALA A 192 -4.34 -15.37 22.65
N VAL A 193 -3.10 -15.34 23.10
CA VAL A 193 -2.73 -14.82 24.43
C VAL A 193 -1.82 -13.62 24.25
N ILE A 194 -2.25 -12.46 24.79
CA ILE A 194 -1.41 -11.25 24.85
C ILE A 194 -0.26 -11.53 25.82
N SER A 195 0.97 -11.55 25.31
CA SER A 195 2.17 -11.83 26.10
C SER A 195 2.79 -10.57 26.69
N SER A 196 2.61 -9.42 26.03
CA SER A 196 3.07 -8.12 26.52
C SER A 196 2.19 -6.99 25.95
N GLU A 197 1.97 -5.93 26.73
CA GLU A 197 1.23 -4.73 26.32
C GLU A 197 1.91 -3.50 26.94
N SER A 198 2.15 -2.45 26.14
CA SER A 198 2.81 -1.21 26.57
C SER A 198 2.41 -0.04 25.66
N TRP A 199 2.90 1.16 25.98
CA TRP A 199 2.74 2.34 25.09
C TRP A 199 3.32 2.14 23.69
N ARG A 200 4.30 1.22 23.52
CA ARG A 200 4.90 0.85 22.23
C ARG A 200 4.07 -0.15 21.41
N GLY A 201 2.94 -0.62 21.95
CA GLY A 201 2.08 -1.64 21.34
C GLY A 201 2.08 -2.94 22.14
N PHE A 202 1.79 -4.07 21.49
CA PHE A 202 1.61 -5.36 22.16
C PHE A 202 2.12 -6.53 21.33
N GLU A 203 2.36 -7.65 22.01
CA GLU A 203 2.66 -8.94 21.41
C GLU A 203 1.62 -9.97 21.82
N ALA A 204 1.30 -10.90 20.92
CA ALA A 204 0.45 -12.03 21.25
C ALA A 204 0.88 -13.30 20.54
N LEU A 205 0.70 -14.43 21.23
CA LEU A 205 0.95 -15.76 20.70
C LEU A 205 -0.37 -16.52 20.56
N TRP A 206 -0.61 -17.05 19.37
CA TRP A 206 -1.60 -18.11 19.16
C TRP A 206 -0.85 -19.41 18.90
N GLU A 207 -0.81 -20.27 19.91
CA GLU A 207 0.07 -21.45 19.94
C GLU A 207 -0.32 -22.51 18.91
N GLU A 208 -1.63 -22.80 18.78
CA GLU A 208 -2.13 -23.67 17.71
C GLU A 208 -1.96 -23.03 16.33
N GLY A 209 -2.17 -21.72 16.24
CA GLY A 209 -2.09 -21.00 14.97
C GLY A 209 -3.12 -21.46 13.93
N PRO A 210 -3.02 -20.94 12.69
CA PRO A 210 -4.08 -21.12 11.70
C PRO A 210 -4.17 -22.54 11.16
N ARG A 211 -5.38 -22.86 10.66
CA ARG A 211 -5.72 -24.16 10.04
C ARG A 211 -5.51 -25.36 10.99
N ARG A 212 -5.90 -25.21 12.25
CA ARG A 212 -5.84 -26.26 13.28
C ARG A 212 -4.43 -26.83 13.45
N GLY A 213 -3.43 -25.97 13.65
CA GLY A 213 -2.04 -26.40 13.82
C GLY A 213 -1.22 -26.59 12.54
N LYS A 214 -1.85 -26.67 11.36
CA LYS A 214 -1.14 -27.02 10.11
C LYS A 214 -0.11 -25.98 9.68
N LEU A 215 -0.27 -24.71 10.08
CA LEU A 215 0.67 -23.64 9.77
C LEU A 215 1.60 -23.28 10.94
N GLY A 216 1.58 -24.08 12.02
CA GLY A 216 2.34 -23.79 13.24
C GLY A 216 1.80 -22.59 14.00
N SER A 217 2.51 -22.21 15.06
CA SER A 217 2.13 -21.08 15.90
C SER A 217 2.22 -19.76 15.13
N GLN A 218 1.38 -18.80 15.56
CA GLN A 218 1.37 -17.44 15.04
C GLN A 218 1.81 -16.47 16.14
N LEU A 219 2.94 -15.80 15.92
CA LEU A 219 3.31 -14.64 16.71
C LEU A 219 2.76 -13.39 16.03
N THR A 220 2.08 -12.53 16.79
CA THR A 220 1.55 -11.26 16.33
C THR A 220 2.24 -10.14 17.09
N GLN A 221 2.72 -9.14 16.37
CA GLN A 221 3.29 -7.93 16.95
C GLN A 221 2.54 -6.72 16.41
N PHE A 222 2.12 -5.85 17.32
CA PHE A 222 1.71 -4.49 17.02
C PHE A 222 2.77 -3.55 17.59
N ARG A 223 3.44 -2.80 16.71
CA ARG A 223 4.35 -1.71 17.06
C ARG A 223 3.67 -0.39 16.73
N ALA A 224 3.32 0.31 17.79
CA ALA A 224 2.60 1.56 17.73
C ALA A 224 3.34 2.63 16.91
N PRO A 225 2.61 3.55 16.24
CA PRO A 225 1.15 3.51 16.06
C PRO A 225 0.69 2.72 14.83
N GLN A 226 1.61 2.25 13.99
CA GLN A 226 1.30 2.03 12.56
C GLN A 226 1.66 0.65 12.02
N LEU A 227 2.54 -0.09 12.70
CA LEU A 227 3.14 -1.29 12.17
C LEU A 227 2.57 -2.50 12.89
N MET A 228 2.10 -3.49 12.15
CA MET A 228 1.85 -4.81 12.69
C MET A 228 2.43 -5.89 11.80
N TRP A 229 2.73 -7.05 12.38
CA TRP A 229 2.95 -8.24 11.58
C TRP A 229 2.57 -9.53 12.29
N HIS A 230 2.22 -10.51 11.48
CA HIS A 230 2.13 -11.91 11.89
C HIS A 230 3.35 -12.66 11.37
N ASP A 231 3.95 -13.49 12.23
CA ASP A 231 5.03 -14.41 11.91
C ASP A 231 4.52 -15.85 12.09
N LEU A 232 4.43 -16.56 10.97
CA LEU A 232 3.93 -17.92 10.88
C LEU A 232 5.05 -18.86 10.48
N ASN A 233 5.32 -19.86 11.31
CA ASN A 233 6.30 -20.89 11.00
C ASN A 233 5.61 -22.21 10.65
N ALA A 234 5.29 -22.39 9.36
CA ALA A 234 4.69 -23.62 8.86
C ALA A 234 5.73 -24.74 8.85
N LYS A 235 5.68 -25.58 9.89
CA LYS A 235 6.60 -26.69 10.16
C LYS A 235 7.02 -27.43 8.88
N GLY A 236 8.26 -27.22 8.44
CA GLY A 236 8.90 -27.93 7.32
C GLY A 236 8.63 -27.39 5.91
N PHE A 237 7.75 -26.39 5.73
CA PHE A 237 7.41 -25.87 4.40
C PHE A 237 7.91 -24.43 4.17
N ALA A 238 7.46 -23.49 5.00
CA ALA A 238 7.79 -22.08 4.83
C ALA A 238 7.62 -21.29 6.12
N ARG A 239 8.44 -20.27 6.30
CA ARG A 239 8.14 -19.16 7.22
C ARG A 239 7.49 -18.04 6.43
N ILE A 240 6.38 -17.52 6.92
CA ILE A 240 5.54 -16.54 6.24
C ILE A 240 5.33 -15.37 7.18
N LEU A 241 5.65 -14.16 6.72
CA LEU A 241 5.27 -12.95 7.40
C LEU A 241 4.13 -12.26 6.64
N THR A 242 3.19 -11.70 7.39
CA THR A 242 2.25 -10.70 6.89
C THR A 242 2.53 -9.43 7.64
N VAL A 243 3.12 -8.43 6.98
CA VAL A 243 3.51 -7.15 7.56
C VAL A 243 2.60 -6.07 6.98
N VAL A 244 2.02 -5.22 7.83
CA VAL A 244 1.19 -4.10 7.40
C VAL A 244 1.65 -2.83 8.10
N TYR A 245 1.84 -1.77 7.32
CA TYR A 245 1.83 -0.40 7.82
C TYR A 245 0.50 0.26 7.46
N ALA A 246 -0.16 0.85 8.45
CA ALA A 246 -1.37 1.65 8.28
C ALA A 246 -1.01 3.13 8.43
N VAL A 247 -0.97 3.86 7.32
CA VAL A 247 -0.49 5.25 7.24
C VAL A 247 -1.68 6.20 7.06
N PRO A 248 -2.00 7.07 8.03
CA PRO A 248 -3.11 8.01 7.89
C PRO A 248 -2.88 9.01 6.76
N ILE A 249 -3.84 9.12 5.83
CA ILE A 249 -3.83 10.12 4.76
C ILE A 249 -4.68 11.31 5.18
N ARG A 250 -5.97 11.08 5.44
CA ARG A 250 -6.99 12.05 5.90
C ARG A 250 -8.02 11.31 6.74
N ARG A 251 -8.96 12.01 7.39
CA ARG A 251 -10.07 11.34 8.08
C ARG A 251 -10.88 10.46 7.13
N GLY A 252 -10.99 9.17 7.45
CA GLY A 252 -11.63 8.14 6.63
C GLY A 252 -10.80 7.68 5.43
N GLU A 253 -9.49 7.96 5.41
CA GLU A 253 -8.58 7.58 4.33
C GLU A 253 -7.18 7.22 4.88
N CYS A 254 -6.67 6.04 4.54
CA CYS A 254 -5.31 5.62 4.89
C CYS A 254 -4.62 4.91 3.72
N ARG A 255 -3.29 4.88 3.75
CA ARG A 255 -2.49 4.02 2.88
C ARG A 255 -2.09 2.76 3.63
N LEU A 256 -2.43 1.61 3.07
CA LEU A 256 -1.85 0.33 3.44
C LEU A 256 -0.52 0.15 2.69
N PHE A 257 0.55 -0.21 3.41
CA PHE A 257 1.71 -0.90 2.83
C PHE A 257 1.74 -2.33 3.36
N ALA A 258 1.46 -3.29 2.49
CA ALA A 258 1.50 -4.71 2.84
C ALA A 258 2.74 -5.38 2.27
N ARG A 259 3.44 -6.12 3.13
CA ARG A 259 4.62 -6.91 2.76
C ARG A 259 4.35 -8.35 3.14
N PHE A 260 4.61 -9.25 2.21
CA PHE A 260 4.51 -10.68 2.40
C PHE A 260 5.90 -11.32 2.19
N PRO A 261 6.78 -11.30 3.21
CA PRO A 261 8.02 -12.07 3.21
C PRO A 261 7.77 -13.56 3.32
N PHE A 262 8.45 -14.33 2.46
CA PHE A 262 8.44 -15.79 2.48
C PHE A 262 9.86 -16.35 2.52
N GLN A 263 10.05 -17.35 3.37
CA GLN A 263 11.25 -18.18 3.40
C GLN A 263 10.82 -19.62 3.12
N PHE A 264 11.16 -20.14 1.95
CA PHE A 264 10.79 -21.50 1.53
C PHE A 264 11.90 -22.49 1.85
N SER A 265 11.53 -23.70 2.27
CA SER A 265 12.49 -24.81 2.45
C SER A 265 13.03 -25.37 1.12
N SER A 266 12.36 -25.10 0.00
CA SER A 266 12.74 -25.60 -1.34
C SER A 266 12.89 -24.48 -2.37
N LEU A 267 13.75 -24.71 -3.37
CA LEU A 267 14.04 -23.74 -4.44
C LEU A 267 12.86 -23.51 -5.39
N LEU A 268 12.01 -24.52 -5.61
CA LEU A 268 10.98 -24.47 -6.65
C LEU A 268 9.90 -23.40 -6.37
N PRO A 269 9.27 -23.34 -5.18
CA PRO A 269 8.33 -22.26 -4.86
C PRO A 269 8.98 -20.87 -4.95
N ARG A 270 10.25 -20.77 -4.55
CA ARG A 270 11.04 -19.54 -4.64
C ARG A 270 11.17 -19.04 -6.09
N ILE A 271 11.50 -19.93 -7.02
CA ILE A 271 11.61 -19.59 -8.44
C ILE A 271 10.23 -19.22 -9.01
N LEU A 272 9.20 -20.04 -8.75
CA LEU A 272 7.85 -19.80 -9.27
C LEU A 272 7.27 -18.45 -8.83
N ILE A 273 7.49 -18.09 -7.56
CA ILE A 273 7.07 -16.79 -7.01
C ILE A 273 7.89 -15.65 -7.63
N GLY A 274 9.21 -15.83 -7.76
CA GLY A 274 10.09 -14.83 -8.36
C GLY A 274 9.80 -14.54 -9.84
N LEU A 275 9.29 -15.53 -10.59
CA LEU A 275 8.92 -15.37 -12.01
C LEU A 275 7.59 -14.64 -12.22
N ARG A 276 6.74 -14.55 -11.18
CA ARG A 276 5.43 -13.90 -11.32
C ARG A 276 5.61 -12.37 -11.38
N PRO A 277 5.12 -11.70 -12.44
CA PRO A 277 5.20 -10.24 -12.51
C PRO A 277 4.48 -9.56 -11.33
N ARG A 278 5.10 -8.54 -10.73
CA ARG A 278 4.53 -7.79 -9.58
C ARG A 278 3.12 -7.31 -9.85
N TRP A 279 2.86 -6.70 -11.01
CA TRP A 279 1.52 -6.20 -11.34
C TRP A 279 0.44 -7.29 -11.31
N LEU A 280 0.78 -8.53 -11.72
CA LEU A 280 -0.15 -9.66 -11.71
C LEU A 280 -0.35 -10.22 -10.29
N GLN A 281 0.66 -10.09 -9.43
CA GLN A 281 0.53 -10.35 -8.00
C GLN A 281 -0.40 -9.31 -7.36
N HIS A 282 -0.19 -8.02 -7.61
CA HIS A 282 -1.01 -6.93 -7.07
C HIS A 282 -2.49 -7.06 -7.42
N ILE A 283 -2.85 -7.48 -8.66
CA ILE A 283 -4.26 -7.75 -9.03
C ILE A 283 -4.91 -8.75 -8.05
N GLY A 284 -4.16 -9.76 -7.60
CA GLY A 284 -4.61 -10.75 -6.63
C GLY A 284 -4.67 -10.20 -5.20
N ASN A 285 -3.67 -9.42 -4.77
CA ASN A 285 -3.68 -8.77 -3.46
C ASN A 285 -4.87 -7.80 -3.30
N HIS A 286 -5.14 -6.99 -4.33
CA HIS A 286 -6.27 -6.04 -4.33
C HIS A 286 -7.61 -6.73 -4.22
N LYS A 287 -7.72 -7.95 -4.76
CA LYS A 287 -8.93 -8.76 -4.61
C LYS A 287 -9.26 -8.98 -3.13
N VAL A 288 -8.26 -9.33 -2.32
CA VAL A 288 -8.41 -9.55 -0.87
C VAL A 288 -8.79 -8.25 -0.17
N LEU A 289 -8.06 -7.15 -0.43
CA LEU A 289 -8.32 -5.85 0.20
C LEU A 289 -9.74 -5.31 -0.08
N GLU A 290 -10.29 -5.58 -1.26
CA GLU A 290 -11.66 -5.18 -1.61
C GLU A 290 -12.72 -5.87 -0.77
N ASP A 291 -12.51 -7.15 -0.41
CA ASP A 291 -13.47 -7.90 0.41
C ASP A 291 -13.60 -7.27 1.80
N ASP A 292 -12.48 -6.83 2.40
CA ASP A 292 -12.48 -6.12 3.68
C ASP A 292 -13.04 -4.69 3.54
N GLN A 293 -12.60 -3.96 2.52
CA GLN A 293 -12.89 -2.54 2.37
C GLN A 293 -14.38 -2.22 2.39
N VAL A 294 -15.23 -3.04 1.76
CA VAL A 294 -16.69 -2.80 1.73
C VAL A 294 -17.30 -2.88 3.13
N PHE A 295 -16.81 -3.81 3.96
CA PHE A 295 -17.26 -3.97 5.35
C PHE A 295 -16.72 -2.88 6.25
N LEU A 296 -15.41 -2.62 6.18
CA LEU A 296 -14.74 -1.70 7.09
C LEU A 296 -15.16 -0.26 6.86
N HIS A 297 -15.38 0.13 5.60
CA HIS A 297 -15.96 1.43 5.25
C HIS A 297 -17.37 1.61 5.84
N TRP A 298 -18.15 0.54 5.97
CA TRP A 298 -19.43 0.59 6.68
C TRP A 298 -19.22 0.64 8.20
N GLN A 299 -18.43 -0.29 8.73
CA GLN A 299 -18.23 -0.51 10.17
C GLN A 299 -17.73 0.75 10.87
N GLU A 300 -16.72 1.44 10.32
CA GLU A 300 -16.15 2.63 10.94
C GLU A 300 -17.19 3.75 11.15
N ARG A 301 -18.14 3.89 10.22
CA ARG A 301 -19.20 4.91 10.30
C ARG A 301 -20.24 4.56 11.35
N VAL A 302 -20.53 3.28 11.52
CA VAL A 302 -21.42 2.81 12.59
C VAL A 302 -20.76 3.00 13.95
N LEU A 303 -19.47 2.67 14.07
CA LEU A 303 -18.71 2.89 15.30
C LEU A 303 -18.61 4.38 15.64
N GLU A 304 -18.30 5.23 14.65
CA GLU A 304 -18.25 6.69 14.84
C GLU A 304 -19.58 7.23 15.35
N ALA A 305 -20.70 6.81 14.76
CA ALA A 305 -22.04 7.19 15.22
C ALA A 305 -22.37 6.68 16.64
N ALA A 306 -21.70 5.61 17.09
CA ALA A 306 -21.81 5.07 18.43
C ALA A 306 -20.82 5.69 19.44
N GLY A 307 -19.98 6.66 19.02
CA GLY A 307 -19.02 7.35 19.88
C GLY A 307 -17.53 7.03 19.64
N GLY A 308 -17.20 6.39 18.52
CA GLY A 308 -15.82 6.13 18.11
C GLY A 308 -15.09 5.12 19.00
N SER A 309 -13.75 5.17 19.04
CA SER A 309 -12.95 4.21 19.82
C SER A 309 -13.18 4.30 21.33
N SER A 310 -13.58 5.48 21.82
CA SER A 310 -13.90 5.67 23.24
C SER A 310 -15.09 4.81 23.71
N GLU A 311 -16.04 4.55 22.81
CA GLU A 311 -17.22 3.72 23.08
C GLU A 311 -17.12 2.31 22.47
N ALA A 312 -15.97 1.93 21.90
CA ALA A 312 -15.81 0.64 21.22
C ALA A 312 -16.13 -0.57 22.12
N GLN A 313 -15.77 -0.51 23.40
CA GLN A 313 -16.11 -1.59 24.36
C GLN A 313 -17.61 -1.77 24.59
N ARG A 314 -18.40 -0.71 24.35
CA ARG A 314 -19.86 -0.73 24.48
C ARG A 314 -20.56 -0.99 23.15
N ALA A 315 -19.98 -0.48 22.05
CA ALA A 315 -20.50 -0.66 20.70
C ALA A 315 -20.26 -2.07 20.16
N PHE A 316 -19.13 -2.69 20.53
CA PHE A 316 -18.79 -4.06 20.14
C PHE A 316 -19.18 -5.07 21.21
N TYR A 317 -19.61 -6.24 20.75
CA TYR A 317 -19.73 -7.42 21.60
C TYR A 317 -18.60 -8.38 21.22
N LEU A 318 -17.62 -8.52 22.13
CA LEU A 318 -16.35 -9.22 21.92
C LEU A 318 -16.21 -10.41 22.89
N PRO A 319 -17.00 -11.50 22.72
CA PRO A 319 -17.15 -12.54 23.73
C PRO A 319 -16.05 -13.63 23.71
N THR A 320 -15.19 -13.64 22.71
CA THR A 320 -14.28 -14.77 22.44
C THR A 320 -12.80 -14.41 22.56
N ALA A 321 -11.93 -15.42 22.58
CA ALA A 321 -10.49 -15.23 22.60
C ALA A 321 -9.94 -14.58 21.32
N SER A 322 -10.62 -14.70 20.16
CA SER A 322 -10.19 -14.01 18.93
C SER A 322 -10.23 -12.50 19.08
N ASP A 323 -11.15 -12.01 19.89
CA ASP A 323 -11.41 -10.58 20.07
C ASP A 323 -10.35 -9.88 20.94
N ARG A 324 -9.43 -10.64 21.55
CA ARG A 324 -8.38 -10.11 22.43
C ARG A 324 -7.47 -9.11 21.70
N TYR A 325 -7.24 -9.30 20.41
CA TYR A 325 -6.47 -8.37 19.57
C TYR A 325 -7.16 -7.01 19.46
N VAL A 326 -8.46 -7.02 19.10
CA VAL A 326 -9.29 -5.82 18.97
C VAL A 326 -9.38 -5.11 20.33
N ALA A 327 -9.63 -5.85 21.40
CA ALA A 327 -9.69 -5.29 22.74
C ALA A 327 -8.34 -4.67 23.18
N ALA A 328 -7.21 -5.29 22.85
CA ALA A 328 -5.87 -4.75 23.15
C ALA A 328 -5.57 -3.47 22.35
N LEU A 329 -5.95 -3.43 21.06
CA LEU A 329 -5.79 -2.24 20.25
C LEU A 329 -6.60 -1.06 20.82
N HIS A 330 -7.89 -1.25 21.13
CA HIS A 330 -8.71 -0.17 21.69
C HIS A 330 -8.29 0.24 23.09
N ARG A 331 -7.82 -0.71 23.93
CA ARG A 331 -7.18 -0.34 25.20
C ARG A 331 -5.98 0.56 24.95
N TRP A 332 -5.08 0.20 24.03
CA TRP A 332 -3.92 1.02 23.69
C TRP A 332 -4.33 2.40 23.17
N VAL A 333 -5.32 2.50 22.28
CA VAL A 333 -5.86 3.79 21.78
C VAL A 333 -6.35 4.65 22.93
N ASN A 334 -7.18 4.09 23.82
CA ASN A 334 -7.82 4.84 24.90
C ASN A 334 -6.87 5.20 26.04
N THR A 335 -5.72 4.54 26.16
CA THR A 335 -4.76 4.75 27.27
C THR A 335 -3.48 5.46 26.85
N HIS A 336 -3.01 5.28 25.61
CA HIS A 336 -1.71 5.75 25.15
C HIS A 336 -1.73 6.42 23.76
N GLY A 337 -2.50 5.88 22.82
CA GLY A 337 -2.39 6.23 21.40
C GLY A 337 -3.18 7.46 20.99
N GLY A 338 -4.37 7.64 21.56
CA GLY A 338 -5.40 8.51 21.01
C GLY A 338 -5.77 8.15 19.57
N GLU A 339 -6.65 8.95 18.96
CA GLU A 339 -7.00 8.82 17.55
C GLU A 339 -6.20 9.80 16.67
N PRO A 340 -5.85 9.42 15.42
CA PRO A 340 -5.10 10.29 14.52
C PRO A 340 -5.86 11.58 14.20
N PHE A 341 -7.17 11.48 13.96
CA PHE A 341 -8.03 12.60 13.53
C PHE A 341 -9.17 12.86 14.52
N ALA A 342 -8.86 12.79 15.83
CA ALA A 342 -9.83 12.96 16.90
C ALA A 342 -10.68 14.24 16.72
N GLY A 343 -12.01 14.09 16.81
CA GLY A 343 -12.97 15.19 16.71
C GLY A 343 -13.33 15.64 15.29
N GLN A 344 -12.75 15.05 14.24
CA GLN A 344 -13.15 15.30 12.85
C GLN A 344 -14.25 14.32 12.41
N ALA A 345 -15.26 14.76 11.68
CA ALA A 345 -16.30 13.87 11.18
C ALA A 345 -15.81 13.03 9.99
N LEU A 346 -16.23 11.76 9.92
CA LEU A 346 -15.99 10.92 8.74
C LEU A 346 -16.70 11.47 7.49
N PRO A 347 -16.10 11.33 6.29
CA PRO A 347 -16.76 11.68 5.05
C PRO A 347 -17.99 10.78 4.79
N PRO A 348 -18.96 11.24 3.98
CA PRO A 348 -20.13 10.44 3.62
C PRO A 348 -19.75 9.07 3.07
N ARG A 349 -20.65 8.10 3.25
CA ARG A 349 -20.46 6.75 2.72
C ARG A 349 -20.38 6.78 1.19
N GLN A 350 -19.40 6.06 0.66
CA GLN A 350 -19.18 5.91 -0.77
C GLN A 350 -19.97 4.72 -1.33
N ALA A 351 -20.30 4.79 -2.62
CA ALA A 351 -20.90 3.67 -3.36
C ALA A 351 -19.86 2.56 -3.61
N VAL A 352 -20.31 1.32 -3.79
CA VAL A 352 -19.42 0.17 -4.00
C VAL A 352 -18.54 0.38 -5.23
N GLU A 353 -19.07 0.98 -6.28
CA GLU A 353 -18.32 1.29 -7.51
C GLU A 353 -17.10 2.17 -7.24
N SER A 354 -17.23 3.19 -6.37
CA SER A 354 -16.13 4.05 -5.94
C SER A 354 -15.10 3.28 -5.11
N LEU A 355 -15.56 2.39 -4.23
CA LEU A 355 -14.69 1.53 -3.43
C LEU A 355 -13.85 0.58 -4.30
N MET A 356 -14.37 0.19 -5.47
CA MET A 356 -13.69 -0.69 -6.42
C MET A 356 -12.67 0.03 -7.31
N ASP A 357 -12.46 1.34 -7.18
CA ASP A 357 -11.43 2.03 -7.93
C ASP A 357 -10.04 1.54 -7.54
N ARG A 358 -9.32 0.94 -8.50
CA ARG A 358 -7.91 0.54 -8.34
C ARG A 358 -6.98 1.50 -9.06
N TYR A 359 -7.49 2.27 -10.01
CA TYR A 359 -6.66 3.13 -10.83
C TYR A 359 -6.07 4.25 -9.99
N HIS A 360 -6.94 5.02 -9.31
CA HIS A 360 -6.50 6.13 -8.48
C HIS A 360 -5.94 5.65 -7.13
N SER A 361 -6.51 4.59 -6.56
CA SER A 361 -6.06 4.07 -5.26
C SER A 361 -4.70 3.34 -5.29
N HIS A 362 -4.16 3.03 -6.48
CA HIS A 362 -2.94 2.22 -6.63
C HIS A 362 -2.25 2.35 -7.98
N THR A 363 -2.92 1.99 -9.08
CA THR A 363 -2.24 1.69 -10.36
C THR A 363 -1.49 2.88 -10.94
N VAL A 364 -2.04 4.09 -10.83
CA VAL A 364 -1.38 5.32 -11.30
C VAL A 364 -0.11 5.63 -10.49
N HIS A 365 -0.05 5.18 -9.23
CA HIS A 365 1.07 5.41 -8.31
C HIS A 365 2.07 4.23 -8.28
N CYS A 366 1.70 3.06 -8.80
CA CYS A 366 2.57 1.88 -8.85
C CYS A 366 3.25 1.77 -10.22
N ARG A 367 4.59 1.84 -10.26
CA ARG A 367 5.35 1.78 -11.51
C ARG A 367 5.12 0.47 -12.28
N SER A 368 5.01 -0.65 -11.57
CA SER A 368 4.75 -1.94 -12.22
C SER A 368 3.36 -2.02 -12.85
N CYS A 369 2.32 -1.57 -12.14
CA CYS A 369 0.93 -1.64 -12.62
C CYS A 369 0.64 -0.63 -13.72
N SER A 370 1.11 0.61 -13.59
CA SER A 370 0.97 1.63 -14.64
C SER A 370 1.68 1.22 -15.94
N THR A 371 2.91 0.71 -15.84
CA THR A 371 3.64 0.18 -17.01
C THR A 371 2.90 -0.98 -17.66
N ALA A 372 2.39 -1.92 -16.85
CA ALA A 372 1.60 -3.04 -17.37
C ALA A 372 0.32 -2.57 -18.07
N LEU A 373 -0.40 -1.59 -17.51
CA LEU A 373 -1.61 -1.03 -18.10
C LEU A 373 -1.33 -0.39 -19.47
N ILE A 374 -0.24 0.37 -19.60
CA ILE A 374 0.20 0.95 -20.88
C ILE A 374 0.44 -0.16 -21.91
N TRP A 375 1.15 -1.22 -21.55
CA TRP A 375 1.43 -2.34 -22.46
C TRP A 375 0.17 -3.12 -22.84
N VAL A 376 -0.71 -3.40 -21.88
CA VAL A 376 -1.99 -4.08 -22.12
C VAL A 376 -2.82 -3.29 -23.14
N ARG A 377 -2.99 -1.98 -22.93
CA ARG A 377 -3.72 -1.09 -23.85
C ARG A 377 -3.07 -0.98 -25.22
N ARG A 378 -1.73 -1.00 -25.28
CA ARG A 378 -0.99 -0.93 -26.55
C ARG A 378 -1.06 -2.23 -27.35
N LEU A 379 -1.08 -3.38 -26.68
CA LEU A 379 -1.05 -4.70 -27.31
C LEU A 379 -2.45 -5.22 -27.68
N GLN A 380 -3.48 -4.83 -26.94
CA GLN A 380 -4.85 -5.31 -27.18
C GLN A 380 -5.37 -5.11 -28.61
N PRO A 381 -5.13 -3.96 -29.30
CA PRO A 381 -5.57 -3.78 -30.69
C PRO A 381 -4.95 -4.79 -31.68
N TRP A 382 -3.78 -5.35 -31.37
CA TRP A 382 -3.12 -6.33 -32.25
C TRP A 382 -3.86 -7.67 -32.31
N CYS A 383 -4.69 -7.99 -31.30
CA CYS A 383 -5.58 -9.14 -31.35
C CYS A 383 -6.56 -9.04 -32.54
N TRP A 384 -7.05 -7.84 -32.86
CA TRP A 384 -7.89 -7.63 -34.05
C TRP A 384 -7.12 -7.84 -35.35
N GLY A 385 -5.85 -7.39 -35.40
CA GLY A 385 -4.97 -7.68 -36.54
C GLY A 385 -4.77 -9.18 -36.77
N LEU A 386 -4.58 -9.95 -35.68
CA LEU A 386 -4.49 -11.42 -35.75
C LEU A 386 -5.80 -12.06 -36.20
N LEU A 387 -6.95 -11.55 -35.77
CA LEU A 387 -8.27 -12.01 -36.24
C LEU A 387 -8.49 -11.74 -37.73
N TRP A 388 -8.03 -10.59 -38.24
CA TRP A 388 -8.04 -10.28 -39.68
C TRP A 388 -7.16 -11.25 -40.47
N ILE A 389 -5.92 -11.48 -40.02
CA ILE A 389 -5.01 -12.45 -40.66
C ILE A 389 -5.62 -13.85 -40.64
N SER A 390 -6.21 -14.25 -39.51
CA SER A 390 -6.94 -15.51 -39.37
C SER A 390 -8.06 -15.63 -40.41
N ALA A 391 -8.91 -14.60 -40.57
CA ALA A 391 -9.99 -14.60 -41.55
C ALA A 391 -9.47 -14.73 -42.99
N VAL A 392 -8.37 -14.05 -43.32
CA VAL A 392 -7.72 -14.17 -44.64
C VAL A 392 -7.20 -15.59 -44.88
N LEU A 393 -6.55 -16.21 -43.88
CA LEU A 393 -6.03 -17.57 -43.99
C LEU A 393 -7.16 -18.61 -44.15
N VAL A 394 -8.27 -18.43 -43.44
CA VAL A 394 -9.47 -19.28 -43.61
C VAL A 394 -10.06 -19.12 -45.01
N GLY A 395 -10.19 -17.88 -45.51
CA GLY A 395 -10.72 -17.62 -46.84
C GLY A 395 -9.85 -18.17 -47.97
N LEU A 396 -8.53 -17.96 -47.89
CA LEU A 396 -7.57 -18.47 -48.87
C LEU A 396 -7.38 -19.99 -48.78
N GLY A 397 -7.55 -20.56 -47.59
CA GLY A 397 -7.25 -21.96 -47.33
C GLY A 397 -8.27 -22.94 -47.90
N GLN A 398 -9.51 -22.52 -48.19
CA GLN A 398 -10.57 -23.37 -48.78
C GLN A 398 -10.66 -24.78 -48.16
N LEU A 399 -10.71 -24.88 -46.82
CA LEU A 399 -10.71 -26.14 -46.04
C LEU A 399 -9.39 -26.95 -46.04
N GLY A 400 -8.32 -26.42 -46.62
CA GLY A 400 -6.95 -26.94 -46.52
C GLY A 400 -6.21 -26.51 -45.24
N TRP A 401 -4.92 -26.84 -45.16
CA TRP A 401 -4.07 -26.60 -43.97
C TRP A 401 -4.03 -25.14 -43.48
N LEU A 402 -4.08 -24.17 -44.41
CA LEU A 402 -4.16 -22.74 -44.10
C LEU A 402 -5.43 -22.38 -43.33
N SER A 403 -6.55 -23.10 -43.56
CA SER A 403 -7.80 -22.88 -42.83
C SER A 403 -7.67 -23.28 -41.37
N TYR A 404 -7.01 -24.43 -41.10
CA TYR A 404 -6.75 -24.88 -39.73
C TYR A 404 -5.79 -23.95 -38.99
N LEU A 405 -4.75 -23.46 -39.68
CA LEU A 405 -3.85 -22.44 -39.13
C LEU A 405 -4.61 -21.14 -38.80
N GLY A 406 -5.47 -20.68 -39.72
CA GLY A 406 -6.33 -19.53 -39.51
C GLY A 406 -7.25 -19.70 -38.29
N LEU A 407 -7.94 -20.83 -38.16
CA LEU A 407 -8.79 -21.12 -37.00
C LEU A 407 -7.99 -21.16 -35.69
N GLY A 408 -6.79 -21.75 -35.70
CA GLY A 408 -5.88 -21.74 -34.56
C GLY A 408 -5.47 -20.33 -34.13
N LEU A 409 -5.12 -19.47 -35.10
CA LEU A 409 -4.80 -18.06 -34.85
C LEU A 409 -6.02 -17.28 -34.32
N ALA A 410 -7.22 -17.57 -34.81
CA ALA A 410 -8.45 -16.96 -34.29
C ALA A 410 -8.67 -17.30 -32.82
N LEU A 411 -8.50 -18.57 -32.44
CA LEU A 411 -8.63 -19.02 -31.06
C LEU A 411 -7.60 -18.33 -30.16
N ILE A 412 -6.33 -18.28 -30.60
CA ILE A 412 -5.25 -17.61 -29.85
C ILE A 412 -5.57 -16.12 -29.67
N ALA A 413 -5.94 -15.43 -30.76
CA ALA A 413 -6.27 -14.01 -30.73
C ALA A 413 -7.44 -13.71 -29.79
N TRP A 414 -8.50 -14.53 -29.84
CA TRP A 414 -9.65 -14.41 -28.95
C TRP A 414 -9.27 -14.63 -27.49
N VAL A 415 -8.53 -15.70 -27.16
CA VAL A 415 -8.06 -15.96 -25.79
C VAL A 415 -7.20 -14.80 -25.28
N MET A 416 -6.28 -14.28 -26.10
CA MET A 416 -5.44 -13.14 -25.75
C MET A 416 -6.26 -11.87 -25.50
N GLU A 417 -7.26 -11.59 -26.34
CA GLU A 417 -8.13 -10.42 -26.16
C GLU A 417 -8.88 -10.49 -24.83
N GLN A 418 -9.44 -11.67 -24.49
CA GLN A 418 -10.13 -11.88 -23.21
C GLN A 418 -9.16 -11.71 -22.02
N ARG A 419 -7.91 -12.17 -22.16
CA ARG A 419 -6.87 -11.96 -21.13
C ARG A 419 -6.51 -10.48 -20.97
N PHE A 420 -6.32 -9.74 -22.06
CA PHE A 420 -6.05 -8.30 -22.00
C PHE A 420 -7.20 -7.54 -21.35
N LYS A 421 -8.46 -7.80 -21.74
CA LYS A 421 -9.65 -7.20 -21.10
C LYS A 421 -9.68 -7.46 -19.60
N ARG A 422 -9.37 -8.70 -19.18
CA ARG A 422 -9.34 -9.07 -17.76
C ARG A 422 -8.19 -8.38 -17.00
N TRP A 423 -7.02 -8.27 -17.61
CA TRP A 423 -5.88 -7.59 -17.00
C TRP A 423 -6.08 -6.08 -16.91
N GLU A 424 -6.57 -5.45 -17.98
CA GLU A 424 -6.93 -4.03 -17.96
C GLU A 424 -7.94 -3.76 -16.85
N ARG A 425 -9.05 -4.51 -16.82
CA ARG A 425 -10.04 -4.40 -15.76
C ARG A 425 -9.38 -4.56 -14.39
N GLY A 426 -8.61 -5.62 -14.15
CA GLY A 426 -7.95 -5.85 -12.86
C GLY A 426 -6.92 -4.78 -12.46
N LEU A 427 -6.39 -4.01 -13.40
CA LEU A 427 -5.49 -2.88 -13.15
C LEU A 427 -6.26 -1.58 -12.90
N THR A 428 -7.49 -1.43 -13.38
CA THR A 428 -8.25 -0.18 -13.26
C THR A 428 -9.36 -0.26 -12.21
N LEU A 429 -10.01 -1.41 -12.06
CA LEU A 429 -11.24 -1.58 -11.29
C LEU A 429 -11.31 -2.97 -10.64
N GLY A 430 -12.00 -3.05 -9.50
CA GLY A 430 -12.44 -4.31 -8.90
C GLY A 430 -13.44 -5.06 -9.77
N ASP A 431 -13.69 -6.33 -9.43
CA ASP A 431 -14.69 -7.13 -10.13
C ASP A 431 -16.14 -6.80 -9.71
N GLY A 432 -16.32 -5.96 -8.68
CA GLY A 432 -17.63 -5.56 -8.14
C GLY A 432 -18.34 -6.68 -7.38
N GLN A 433 -17.65 -7.79 -7.10
CA GLN A 433 -18.20 -8.94 -6.38
C GLN A 433 -17.88 -8.91 -4.89
N ALA A 434 -17.19 -7.87 -4.41
CA ALA A 434 -16.89 -7.71 -3.01
C ALA A 434 -18.16 -7.29 -2.22
N PRO A 435 -18.39 -7.86 -1.04
CA PRO A 435 -17.63 -8.95 -0.43
C PRO A 435 -18.01 -10.31 -1.06
N ARG A 436 -17.02 -11.16 -1.30
CA ARG A 436 -17.22 -12.48 -1.95
C ARG A 436 -17.76 -13.55 -1.00
N ASN A 437 -18.75 -13.16 -0.20
CA ASN A 437 -19.45 -14.00 0.76
C ASN A 437 -20.69 -14.70 0.18
N HIS A 438 -20.95 -14.53 -1.10
CA HIS A 438 -22.11 -15.10 -1.81
C HIS A 438 -21.73 -16.45 -2.44
N GLY A 439 -21.63 -17.50 -1.63
CA GLY A 439 -21.36 -18.86 -2.09
C GLY A 439 -21.35 -19.85 -0.91
N GLY A 440 -22.10 -20.95 -1.05
CA GLY A 440 -22.23 -22.03 -0.06
C GLY A 440 -21.07 -23.01 -0.05
#